data_AF-A0A353FHA2-F1
#
_entry.id   AF-A0A353FHA2-F1
#
_cell.length_a   1.000
_cell.length_b   1.000
_cell.length_c   1.000
_cell.angle_alpha   90.00
_cell.angle_beta   90.00
_cell.angle_gamma   90.00
#
_symmetry.space_group_name_H-M   'P 1'
#
loop_
_entity.id
_entity.type
_entity.pdbx_description
1 polymer ?
#
loop_
_entity_poly.entity_id
_entity_poly.type
_entity_poly.pdbx_seq_one_letter_code
_entity_poly.pdbx_strand_id
1 'polypeptide(L)'
;MDPKKFAAIILLACALISSAAFAHPTGTMIIVGDHVLWPYINPVDDPDHKACIMIWNKNSQPELFIRSQYPASDYMLYSRESEIYIIERKYLRATEGFEVRVLKATIGEKPEVIWDWFKDDWRIGEGGFFMLSDLQMVFGQYPDVYTLQKGGTPTKYFDFKQAIKRIRAVENNQLLLLGDNACYLTRQKWKHSTGMGSIAG
;
A
#
# COMPACT_ATOMS: atom_id res chain seq x y z
N MET A 1 -53.79 -8.58 -7.30
CA MET A 1 -52.76 -8.47 -6.25
C MET A 1 -52.86 -7.09 -5.64
N ASP A 2 -52.92 -6.98 -4.32
CA ASP A 2 -53.10 -5.68 -3.64
C ASP A 2 -51.91 -4.75 -3.94
N PRO A 3 -52.14 -3.54 -4.49
CA PRO A 3 -51.07 -2.61 -4.86
C PRO A 3 -50.16 -2.23 -3.68
N LYS A 4 -50.67 -2.27 -2.44
CA LYS A 4 -49.85 -2.02 -1.24
C LYS A 4 -48.88 -3.16 -0.96
N LYS A 5 -49.28 -4.41 -1.23
CA LYS A 5 -48.42 -5.60 -1.08
C LYS A 5 -47.35 -5.64 -2.17
N PHE A 6 -47.67 -5.20 -3.38
CA PHE A 6 -46.69 -5.12 -4.47
C PHE A 6 -45.62 -4.06 -4.22
N ALA A 7 -46.01 -2.87 -3.72
CA ALA A 7 -45.06 -1.83 -3.33
C ALA A 7 -44.14 -2.25 -2.17
N ALA A 8 -44.67 -2.97 -1.18
CA ALA A 8 -43.88 -3.49 -0.07
C ALA A 8 -42.84 -4.53 -0.52
N ILE A 9 -43.19 -5.40 -1.47
CA ILE A 9 -42.26 -6.39 -2.04
C ILE A 9 -41.14 -5.69 -2.84
N ILE A 10 -41.46 -4.65 -3.61
CA ILE A 10 -40.46 -3.87 -4.36
C ILE A 10 -39.51 -3.13 -3.41
N LEU A 11 -40.02 -2.51 -2.35
CA LEU A 11 -39.20 -1.84 -1.34
C LEU A 11 -38.27 -2.82 -0.61
N LEU A 12 -38.75 -4.03 -0.29
CA LEU A 12 -37.94 -5.08 0.33
C LEU A 12 -36.88 -5.63 -0.64
N ALA A 13 -37.22 -5.80 -1.92
CA ALA A 13 -36.29 -6.24 -2.95
C ALA A 13 -35.19 -5.19 -3.21
N CYS A 14 -35.53 -3.90 -3.24
CA CYS A 14 -34.55 -2.82 -3.38
C CYS A 14 -33.64 -2.68 -2.16
N ALA A 15 -34.13 -2.96 -0.94
CA ALA A 15 -33.32 -2.95 0.28
C ALA A 15 -32.32 -4.11 0.35
N LEU A 16 -32.57 -5.21 -0.37
CA LEU A 16 -31.69 -6.39 -0.41
C LEU A 16 -30.58 -6.30 -1.49
N ILE A 17 -30.61 -5.29 -2.37
CA ILE A 17 -29.62 -5.12 -3.45
C ILE A 17 -28.45 -4.22 -3.01
N SER A 18 -28.54 -3.56 -1.86
CA SER A 18 -27.54 -2.59 -1.40
C SER A 18 -26.55 -3.16 -0.40
N SER A 19 -25.65 -4.04 -0.84
CA SER A 19 -24.29 -4.19 -0.25
C SER A 19 -23.50 -5.31 -0.93
N ALA A 20 -23.29 -5.23 -2.24
CA ALA A 20 -22.10 -5.84 -2.80
C ALA A 20 -20.95 -4.85 -2.54
N ALA A 21 -20.33 -4.93 -1.36
CA ALA A 21 -19.06 -4.26 -1.14
C ALA A 21 -18.06 -4.95 -2.08
N PHE A 22 -17.79 -4.31 -3.23
CA PHE A 22 -16.73 -4.79 -4.10
C PHE A 22 -15.41 -4.68 -3.34
N ALA A 23 -14.92 -5.81 -2.82
CA ALA A 23 -13.53 -5.92 -2.39
C ALA A 23 -12.65 -5.60 -3.60
N HIS A 24 -12.13 -4.39 -3.64
CA HIS A 24 -11.07 -4.02 -4.54
C HIS A 24 -9.75 -4.33 -3.83
N PRO A 25 -8.79 -5.04 -4.45
CA PRO A 25 -7.48 -5.22 -3.83
C PRO A 25 -6.86 -3.86 -3.57
N THR A 26 -6.83 -3.45 -2.30
CA THR A 26 -6.21 -2.21 -1.82
C THR A 26 -4.73 -2.45 -1.66
N GLY A 27 -3.97 -2.38 -2.76
CA GLY A 27 -2.51 -2.33 -2.74
C GLY A 27 -1.81 -3.30 -3.70
N THR A 28 -0.49 -3.36 -3.57
CA THR A 28 0.38 -4.08 -4.51
C THR A 28 0.56 -5.54 -4.10
N MET A 29 0.35 -6.47 -5.04
CA MET A 29 0.78 -7.85 -4.91
C MET A 29 2.30 -7.93 -5.09
N ILE A 30 2.98 -8.67 -4.21
CA ILE A 30 4.44 -8.85 -4.23
C ILE A 30 4.79 -10.33 -4.25
N ILE A 31 6.01 -10.62 -4.73
CA ILE A 31 6.60 -11.97 -4.72
C ILE A 31 7.81 -11.93 -3.79
N VAL A 32 7.93 -12.95 -2.93
CA VAL A 32 9.05 -13.15 -2.00
C VAL A 32 9.41 -14.63 -1.97
N GLY A 33 10.55 -14.98 -2.59
CA GLY A 33 10.88 -16.38 -2.86
C GLY A 33 9.78 -17.05 -3.69
N ASP A 34 9.29 -18.21 -3.24
CA ASP A 34 8.20 -18.95 -3.88
C ASP A 34 6.79 -18.51 -3.44
N HIS A 35 6.68 -17.42 -2.67
CA HIS A 35 5.42 -16.96 -2.11
C HIS A 35 4.91 -15.70 -2.81
N VAL A 36 3.59 -15.64 -2.97
CA VAL A 36 2.85 -14.46 -3.39
C VAL A 36 2.14 -13.89 -2.18
N LEU A 37 2.26 -12.58 -1.97
CA LEU A 37 1.55 -11.86 -0.91
C LEU A 37 0.70 -10.75 -1.50
N TRP A 38 -0.52 -10.56 -0.99
CA TRP A 38 -1.41 -9.48 -1.43
C TRP A 38 -2.29 -8.97 -0.30
N PRO A 39 -2.59 -7.66 -0.28
CA PRO A 39 -3.57 -7.09 0.63
C PRO A 39 -4.99 -7.52 0.23
N TYR A 40 -5.83 -7.74 1.24
CA TYR A 40 -7.20 -8.20 1.10
C TYR A 40 -8.05 -7.75 2.30
N ILE A 41 -9.37 -7.85 2.18
CA ILE A 41 -10.31 -7.61 3.29
C ILE A 41 -11.04 -8.93 3.54
N ASN A 42 -10.89 -9.51 4.74
CA ASN A 42 -11.45 -10.81 5.07
C ASN A 42 -12.18 -10.80 6.43
N PRO A 43 -13.52 -11.00 6.46
CA PRO A 43 -14.41 -11.26 5.31
C PRO A 43 -14.64 -10.01 4.44
N VAL A 44 -15.02 -10.22 3.17
CA VAL A 44 -15.25 -9.16 2.16
C VAL A 44 -16.30 -8.13 2.60
N ASP A 45 -17.24 -8.55 3.44
CA ASP A 45 -18.33 -7.73 3.97
C ASP A 45 -18.19 -7.42 5.46
N ASP A 46 -16.95 -7.43 5.99
CA ASP A 46 -16.72 -7.07 7.39
C ASP A 46 -17.17 -5.61 7.64
N PRO A 47 -18.20 -5.35 8.46
CA PRO A 47 -18.63 -3.99 8.78
C PRO A 47 -17.55 -3.19 9.51
N ASP A 48 -16.59 -3.88 10.15
CA ASP A 48 -15.44 -3.26 10.78
C ASP A 48 -14.27 -3.06 9.79
N HIS A 49 -14.31 -3.65 8.59
CA HIS A 49 -13.30 -3.52 7.53
C HIS A 49 -11.85 -3.62 8.05
N LYS A 50 -11.41 -4.84 8.40
CA LYS A 50 -10.02 -5.07 8.82
C LYS A 50 -9.21 -5.60 7.65
N ALA A 51 -8.24 -4.81 7.19
CA ALA A 51 -7.31 -5.28 6.17
C ALA A 51 -6.51 -6.47 6.69
N CYS A 52 -6.18 -7.37 5.77
CA CYS A 52 -5.26 -8.45 5.99
C CYS A 52 -4.30 -8.59 4.81
N ILE A 53 -3.21 -9.31 5.04
CA ILE A 53 -2.32 -9.79 3.98
C ILE A 53 -2.55 -11.29 3.88
N MET A 54 -2.83 -11.75 2.67
CA MET A 54 -2.89 -13.16 2.35
C MET A 54 -1.52 -13.60 1.81
N ILE A 55 -1.15 -14.85 2.06
CA ILE A 55 0.06 -15.49 1.54
C ILE A 55 -0.31 -16.79 0.86
N TRP A 56 0.35 -17.11 -0.25
CA TRP A 56 0.15 -18.35 -0.98
C TRP A 56 1.43 -18.81 -1.67
N ASN A 57 1.62 -20.13 -1.79
CA ASN A 57 2.60 -20.71 -2.70
C ASN A 57 1.96 -21.84 -3.51
N LYS A 58 2.62 -22.27 -4.59
CA LYS A 58 2.07 -23.25 -5.56
C LYS A 58 1.58 -24.58 -4.95
N ASN A 59 2.05 -24.94 -3.75
CA ASN A 59 1.76 -26.21 -3.09
C ASN A 59 0.89 -26.04 -1.83
N SER A 60 0.35 -24.85 -1.58
CA SER A 60 -0.48 -24.54 -0.40
C SER A 60 -1.84 -23.99 -0.80
N GLN A 61 -2.76 -23.95 0.17
CA GLN A 61 -3.93 -23.07 0.08
C GLN A 61 -3.52 -21.64 0.48
N PRO A 62 -4.26 -20.60 0.05
CA PRO A 62 -4.07 -19.25 0.56
C PRO A 62 -4.32 -19.18 2.06
N GLU A 63 -3.39 -18.56 2.78
CA GLU A 63 -3.43 -18.44 4.24
C GLU A 63 -3.34 -16.98 4.68
N LEU A 64 -3.76 -16.71 5.90
CA LEU A 64 -3.64 -15.39 6.50
C LEU A 64 -2.20 -15.17 6.97
N PHE A 65 -1.52 -14.17 6.42
CA PHE A 65 -0.18 -13.77 6.88
C PHE A 65 -0.26 -12.85 8.10
N ILE A 66 -1.04 -11.76 7.99
CA ILE A 66 -1.32 -10.83 9.10
C ILE A 66 -2.70 -10.21 8.90
N ARG A 67 -3.38 -9.91 10.00
CA ARG A 67 -4.64 -9.15 10.02
C ARG A 67 -4.47 -7.92 10.92
N SER A 68 -4.95 -6.77 10.45
CA SER A 68 -5.01 -5.56 11.24
C SER A 68 -5.95 -5.76 12.43
N GLN A 69 -5.58 -5.17 13.56
CA GLN A 69 -6.45 -5.10 14.74
C GLN A 69 -7.37 -3.87 14.68
N TYR A 70 -7.17 -2.99 13.70
CA TYR A 70 -7.86 -1.71 13.60
C TYR A 70 -8.94 -1.75 12.51
N PRO A 71 -10.15 -1.27 12.78
CA PRO A 71 -11.17 -1.13 11.77
C PRO A 71 -10.81 -0.04 10.76
N ALA A 72 -11.40 -0.10 9.57
CA ALA A 72 -11.13 0.81 8.46
C ALA A 72 -9.62 0.96 8.21
N SER A 73 -8.94 -0.18 8.11
CA SER A 73 -7.50 -0.26 7.86
C SER A 73 -7.19 -0.73 6.44
N ASP A 74 -6.00 -0.38 5.96
CA ASP A 74 -5.43 -0.78 4.68
C ASP A 74 -3.99 -1.28 4.88
N TYR A 75 -3.54 -2.19 4.00
CA TYR A 75 -2.15 -2.61 3.91
C TYR A 75 -1.56 -2.30 2.53
N MET A 76 -0.37 -1.71 2.49
CA MET A 76 0.42 -1.57 1.26
C MET A 76 1.73 -2.32 1.40
N LEU A 77 2.17 -2.99 0.33
CA LEU A 77 3.31 -3.90 0.35
C LEU A 77 4.45 -3.45 -0.58
N TYR A 78 5.67 -3.70 -0.12
CA TYR A 78 6.91 -3.66 -0.88
C TYR A 78 7.82 -4.80 -0.41
N SER A 79 8.59 -5.40 -1.30
CA SER A 79 9.63 -6.36 -0.92
C SER A 79 11.01 -5.95 -1.40
N ARG A 80 12.02 -6.30 -0.63
CA ARG A 80 13.43 -6.24 -1.00
C ARG A 80 14.09 -7.53 -0.55
N GLU A 81 14.49 -8.37 -1.51
CA GLU A 81 15.01 -9.71 -1.22
C GLU A 81 13.99 -10.54 -0.42
N SER A 82 14.35 -11.00 0.79
CA SER A 82 13.47 -11.72 1.71
C SER A 82 12.69 -10.80 2.66
N GLU A 83 12.99 -9.50 2.68
CA GLU A 83 12.34 -8.53 3.57
C GLU A 83 11.01 -8.04 2.95
N ILE A 84 9.95 -8.07 3.75
CA ILE A 84 8.64 -7.52 3.42
C ILE A 84 8.45 -6.24 4.24
N TYR A 85 8.25 -5.13 3.55
CA TYR A 85 7.85 -3.86 4.16
C TYR A 85 6.36 -3.66 3.97
N ILE A 86 5.69 -3.34 5.08
CA ILE A 86 4.23 -3.23 5.15
C ILE A 86 3.90 -1.86 5.72
N ILE A 87 3.20 -1.04 4.96
CA ILE A 87 2.51 0.11 5.52
C ILE A 87 1.15 -0.38 5.99
N GLU A 88 0.87 -0.18 7.27
CA GLU A 88 -0.49 -0.29 7.79
C GLU A 88 -1.04 1.11 7.98
N ARG A 89 -2.20 1.37 7.41
CA ARG A 89 -2.91 2.64 7.51
C ARG A 89 -4.26 2.40 8.14
N LYS A 90 -4.72 3.29 9.03
CA LYS A 90 -6.06 3.22 9.62
C LYS A 90 -6.73 4.58 9.62
N TYR A 91 -8.04 4.59 9.45
CA TYR A 91 -8.86 5.79 9.58
C TYR A 91 -9.22 6.06 11.04
N LEU A 92 -9.03 7.30 11.49
CA LEU A 92 -9.43 7.76 12.81
C LEU A 92 -10.67 8.65 12.70
N ARG A 93 -11.83 8.12 13.11
CA ARG A 93 -13.09 8.87 13.11
C ARG A 93 -13.04 10.13 13.98
N ALA A 94 -12.31 10.09 15.11
CA ALA A 94 -12.26 11.21 16.06
C ALA A 94 -11.57 12.46 15.50
N THR A 95 -10.67 12.30 14.54
CA THR A 95 -9.89 13.39 13.94
C THR A 95 -10.17 13.56 12.44
N GLU A 96 -11.08 12.76 11.88
CA GLU A 96 -11.33 12.64 10.44
C GLU A 96 -10.04 12.50 9.61
N GLY A 97 -9.06 11.78 10.17
CA GLY A 97 -7.71 11.68 9.63
C GLY A 97 -7.24 10.24 9.53
N PHE A 98 -6.01 10.07 9.08
CA PHE A 98 -5.36 8.77 8.98
C PHE A 98 -4.10 8.73 9.82
N GLU A 99 -3.78 7.56 10.34
CA GLU A 99 -2.47 7.24 10.88
C GLU A 99 -1.86 6.10 10.08
N VAL A 100 -0.54 6.11 9.95
CA VAL A 100 0.22 4.97 9.40
C VAL A 100 1.28 4.51 10.38
N ARG A 101 1.58 3.22 10.33
CA ARG A 101 2.81 2.63 10.84
C ARG A 101 3.50 1.82 9.75
N VAL A 102 4.79 1.57 9.92
CA VAL A 102 5.56 0.71 9.01
C VAL A 102 6.05 -0.51 9.77
N LEU A 103 5.71 -1.68 9.25
CA LEU A 103 6.19 -2.96 9.73
C LEU A 103 7.23 -3.52 8.77
N LYS A 104 8.14 -4.30 9.32
CA LYS A 104 9.10 -5.14 8.59
C LYS A 104 8.86 -6.60 8.97
N ALA A 105 8.85 -7.49 8.00
CA ALA A 105 8.57 -8.89 8.23
C ALA A 105 9.42 -9.79 7.32
N THR A 106 9.63 -11.02 7.80
CA THR A 106 10.12 -12.15 7.03
C THR A 106 9.08 -13.25 7.10
N ILE A 107 8.92 -14.04 6.05
CA ILE A 107 7.98 -15.17 6.06
C ILE A 107 8.39 -16.17 7.16
N GLY A 108 7.43 -16.54 8.02
CA GLY A 108 7.67 -17.43 9.16
C GLY A 108 8.09 -16.72 10.45
N GLU A 109 8.36 -15.41 10.40
CA GLU A 109 8.73 -14.61 11.56
C GLU A 109 7.60 -13.64 11.97
N LYS A 110 7.63 -13.18 13.22
CA LYS A 110 6.71 -12.16 13.70
C LYS A 110 7.09 -10.80 13.11
N PRO A 111 6.15 -10.05 12.50
CA PRO A 111 6.43 -8.70 12.02
C PRO A 111 6.89 -7.75 13.15
N GLU A 112 7.90 -6.94 12.85
CA GLU A 112 8.45 -5.90 13.72
C GLU A 112 7.91 -4.52 13.31
N VAL A 113 7.57 -3.67 14.29
CA VAL A 113 7.24 -2.26 14.03
C VAL A 113 8.54 -1.47 13.89
N ILE A 114 8.85 -1.04 12.67
CA ILE A 114 10.05 -0.20 12.44
C ILE A 114 9.71 1.28 12.56
N TRP A 115 8.52 1.73 12.15
CA TRP A 115 8.01 3.08 12.36
C TRP A 115 6.66 2.97 13.07
N ASP A 116 6.57 3.45 14.31
CA ASP A 116 5.32 3.42 15.07
C ASP A 116 4.30 4.42 14.50
N TRP A 117 3.06 4.36 14.96
CA TRP A 117 1.95 5.18 14.47
C TRP A 117 2.28 6.69 14.44
N PHE A 118 2.06 7.30 13.29
CA PHE A 118 2.12 8.75 13.12
C PHE A 118 1.01 9.22 12.16
N LYS A 119 0.67 10.51 12.26
CA LYS A 119 -0.36 11.14 11.43
C LYS A 119 0.04 11.11 9.95
N ASP A 120 -0.90 10.72 9.10
CA ASP A 120 -0.72 10.63 7.65
C ASP A 120 -1.35 11.82 6.94
N ASP A 121 -0.59 12.90 6.83
CA ASP A 121 -1.00 14.08 6.06
C ASP A 121 -0.70 13.95 4.54
N TRP A 122 -0.05 12.84 4.13
CA TRP A 122 0.53 12.70 2.78
C TRP A 122 0.02 11.51 1.98
N ARG A 123 -0.86 10.69 2.57
CA ARG A 123 -1.44 9.48 1.95
C ARG A 123 -0.35 8.47 1.56
N ILE A 124 0.57 8.23 2.49
CA ILE A 124 1.76 7.39 2.25
C ILE A 124 1.32 5.98 1.81
N GLY A 125 1.96 5.47 0.75
CA GLY A 125 1.73 4.12 0.24
C GLY A 125 0.65 4.02 -0.85
N GLU A 126 -0.31 4.94 -0.93
CA GLU A 126 -1.40 4.88 -1.92
C GLU A 126 -0.91 5.00 -3.36
N GLY A 127 0.09 5.86 -3.60
CA GLY A 127 0.79 5.98 -4.88
C GLY A 127 1.86 4.92 -5.11
N GLY A 128 1.95 3.91 -4.25
CA GLY A 128 3.09 2.99 -4.18
C GLY A 128 4.26 3.56 -3.39
N PHE A 129 5.09 2.67 -2.85
CA PHE A 129 6.27 3.03 -2.08
C PHE A 129 7.37 1.98 -2.22
N PHE A 130 8.58 2.34 -1.80
CA PHE A 130 9.68 1.41 -1.55
C PHE A 130 10.58 1.98 -0.45
N MET A 131 11.36 1.10 0.18
CA MET A 131 12.27 1.47 1.26
C MET A 131 13.71 1.52 0.75
N LEU A 132 14.39 2.65 0.98
CA LEU A 132 15.84 2.79 0.76
C LEU A 132 16.61 2.19 1.93
N SER A 133 16.10 2.38 3.15
CA SER A 133 16.60 1.80 4.39
C SER A 133 15.45 1.70 5.40
N ASP A 134 15.67 1.08 6.55
CA ASP A 134 14.68 1.05 7.64
C ASP A 134 14.36 2.44 8.21
N LEU A 135 15.09 3.50 7.81
CA LEU A 135 14.87 4.88 8.23
C LEU A 135 14.39 5.79 7.09
N GLN A 136 14.36 5.30 5.85
CA GLN A 136 14.05 6.13 4.70
C GLN A 136 13.16 5.42 3.67
N MET A 137 12.04 6.07 3.35
CA MET A 137 11.07 5.64 2.35
C MET A 137 11.08 6.59 1.14
N VAL A 138 10.69 6.06 -0.01
CA VAL A 138 10.24 6.83 -1.17
C VAL A 138 8.81 6.40 -1.52
N PHE A 139 7.93 7.37 -1.77
CA PHE A 139 6.52 7.11 -2.06
C PHE A 139 5.98 8.07 -3.12
N GLY A 140 4.96 7.63 -3.86
CA GLY A 140 4.23 8.47 -4.80
C GLY A 140 3.12 9.25 -4.10
N GLN A 141 3.04 10.55 -4.36
CA GLN A 141 1.92 11.40 -3.98
C GLN A 141 1.67 12.38 -5.13
N TYR A 142 0.59 12.16 -5.88
CA TYR A 142 0.32 12.95 -7.08
C TYR A 142 0.40 14.46 -6.82
N PRO A 143 1.10 15.24 -7.66
CA PRO A 143 1.69 14.85 -8.95
C PRO A 143 3.15 14.38 -8.89
N ASP A 144 3.74 14.21 -7.71
CA ASP A 144 5.17 14.05 -7.51
C ASP A 144 5.56 12.74 -6.80
N VAL A 145 6.87 12.55 -6.64
CA VAL A 145 7.47 11.46 -5.87
C VAL A 145 8.30 12.07 -4.75
N TYR A 146 8.11 11.58 -3.53
CA TYR A 146 8.72 12.12 -2.32
C TYR A 146 9.57 11.08 -1.62
N THR A 147 10.55 11.55 -0.85
CA THR A 147 11.27 10.76 0.14
C THR A 147 10.94 11.26 1.54
N LEU A 148 10.80 10.34 2.47
CA LEU A 148 10.51 10.60 3.87
C LEU A 148 11.54 9.88 4.74
N GLN A 149 12.22 10.65 5.60
CA GLN A 149 13.02 10.11 6.71
C GLN A 149 12.10 9.87 7.90
N LYS A 150 12.38 8.82 8.69
CA LYS A 150 11.63 8.54 9.93
C LYS A 150 11.63 9.77 10.85
N GLY A 151 10.44 10.25 11.21
CA GLY A 151 10.26 11.44 12.05
C GLY A 151 10.49 12.79 11.34
N GLY A 152 10.77 12.78 10.04
CA GLY A 152 10.94 13.99 9.23
C GLY A 152 9.66 14.40 8.48
N THR A 153 9.82 15.33 7.55
CA THR A 153 8.79 15.73 6.59
C THR A 153 9.16 15.29 5.18
N PRO A 154 8.19 15.00 4.30
CA PRO A 154 8.50 14.59 2.93
C PRO A 154 9.23 15.68 2.16
N THR A 155 10.23 15.28 1.39
CA THR A 155 10.96 16.13 0.44
C THR A 155 10.91 15.52 -0.94
N LYS A 156 10.96 16.34 -1.99
CA LYS A 156 10.87 15.85 -3.37
C LYS A 156 12.06 14.92 -3.68
N TYR A 157 11.77 13.72 -4.18
CA TYR A 157 12.80 12.70 -4.43
C TYR A 157 13.57 12.95 -5.74
N PHE A 158 12.88 13.35 -6.79
CA PHE A 158 13.48 13.85 -8.04
C PHE A 158 12.54 14.81 -8.75
N ASP A 159 13.10 15.68 -9.59
CA ASP A 159 12.32 16.47 -10.52
C ASP A 159 11.97 15.66 -11.77
N PHE A 160 10.67 15.63 -12.07
CA PHE A 160 10.13 15.03 -13.27
C PHE A 160 9.18 16.02 -13.92
N LYS A 161 9.26 16.16 -15.25
CA LYS A 161 8.46 17.17 -15.98
C LYS A 161 6.98 16.80 -16.07
N GLN A 162 6.63 15.54 -15.82
CA GLN A 162 5.26 15.04 -15.94
C GLN A 162 4.73 14.59 -14.59
N ALA A 163 3.42 14.69 -14.40
CA ALA A 163 2.76 14.22 -13.19
C ALA A 163 2.88 12.70 -13.06
N ILE A 164 3.23 12.23 -11.87
CA ILE A 164 3.33 10.82 -11.51
C ILE A 164 2.18 10.46 -10.58
N LYS A 165 1.35 9.50 -11.00
CA LYS A 165 0.24 8.94 -10.22
C LYS A 165 0.69 7.80 -9.33
N ARG A 166 1.54 6.92 -9.85
CA ARG A 166 2.01 5.73 -9.14
C ARG A 166 3.46 5.42 -9.42
N ILE A 167 4.14 4.85 -8.44
CA ILE A 167 5.47 4.29 -8.55
C ILE A 167 5.45 2.79 -8.25
N ARG A 168 6.32 2.04 -8.93
CA ARG A 168 6.64 0.65 -8.56
C ARG A 168 8.15 0.47 -8.62
N ALA A 169 8.74 0.01 -7.52
CA ALA A 169 10.09 -0.54 -7.59
C ALA A 169 10.02 -1.83 -8.41
N VAL A 170 10.96 -1.98 -9.34
CA VAL A 170 11.14 -3.21 -10.12
C VAL A 170 12.60 -3.63 -10.02
N GLU A 171 12.93 -4.79 -10.59
CA GLU A 171 14.27 -5.37 -10.53
C GLU A 171 15.37 -4.42 -11.04
N ASN A 172 16.63 -4.75 -10.73
CA ASN A 172 17.82 -4.02 -11.20
C ASN A 172 17.86 -2.54 -10.77
N ASN A 173 17.35 -2.23 -9.57
CA ASN A 173 17.27 -0.88 -9.02
C ASN A 173 16.55 0.10 -9.96
N GLN A 174 15.47 -0.37 -10.59
CA GLN A 174 14.64 0.45 -11.46
C GLN A 174 13.33 0.87 -10.77
N LEU A 175 12.72 1.89 -11.35
CA LEU A 175 11.42 2.43 -10.95
C LEU A 175 10.55 2.56 -12.19
N LEU A 176 9.39 1.93 -12.13
CA LEU A 176 8.30 2.17 -13.05
C LEU A 176 7.47 3.36 -12.54
N LEU A 177 7.45 4.44 -13.29
CA LEU A 177 6.63 5.61 -13.02
C LEU A 177 5.42 5.60 -13.94
N LEU A 178 4.22 5.69 -13.36
CA LEU A 178 2.95 5.72 -14.08
C LEU A 178 2.37 7.12 -13.96
N GLY A 179 2.34 7.85 -15.07
CA GLY A 179 1.71 9.17 -15.18
C GLY A 179 0.27 9.09 -15.67
N ASP A 180 -0.26 10.21 -16.15
CA ASP A 180 -1.63 10.28 -16.66
C ASP A 180 -1.83 9.50 -17.97
N ASN A 181 -0.91 9.71 -18.91
CA ASN A 181 -1.00 9.20 -20.28
C ASN A 181 0.29 8.49 -20.73
N ALA A 182 1.21 8.24 -19.80
CA ALA A 182 2.53 7.69 -20.12
C ALA A 182 3.09 6.86 -18.96
N CYS A 183 4.03 5.99 -19.31
CA CYS A 183 4.79 5.17 -18.37
C CYS A 183 6.28 5.33 -18.65
N TYR A 184 7.07 5.46 -17.58
CA TYR A 184 8.51 5.66 -17.64
C TYR A 184 9.22 4.62 -16.82
N LEU A 185 10.32 4.08 -17.36
CA LEU A 185 11.25 3.26 -16.60
C LEU A 185 12.50 4.10 -16.33
N THR A 186 12.83 4.30 -15.06
CA THR A 186 14.02 5.04 -14.64
C THR A 186 14.84 4.23 -13.64
N ARG A 187 16.07 4.67 -13.36
CA ARG A 187 16.89 4.09 -12.28
C ARG A 187 16.58 4.78 -10.96
N GLN A 188 16.59 4.02 -9.88
CA GLN A 188 16.62 4.56 -8.52
C GLN A 188 17.89 5.41 -8.39
N LYS A 189 17.73 6.72 -8.19
CA LYS A 189 18.87 7.60 -7.92
C LYS A 189 19.31 7.35 -6.50
N TRP A 190 20.31 6.51 -6.33
CA TRP A 190 20.96 6.33 -5.04
C TRP A 190 21.87 7.52 -4.78
N LYS A 191 21.38 8.53 -4.05
CA LYS A 191 22.26 9.58 -3.49
C LYS A 191 23.02 8.95 -2.31
N HIS A 192 24.13 8.27 -2.58
CA HIS A 192 25.18 8.17 -1.58
C HIS A 192 25.80 9.57 -1.46
N SER A 193 25.58 10.22 -0.33
CA SER A 193 26.45 11.32 0.11
C SER A 193 27.81 10.74 0.47
N THR A 194 28.65 10.49 -0.52
CA THR A 194 30.10 10.35 -0.36
C THR A 194 30.80 10.78 -1.65
N GLY A 195 31.40 11.97 -1.61
CA GLY A 195 32.56 12.35 -2.43
C GLY A 195 32.34 12.59 -3.92
N MET A 196 32.61 13.81 -4.37
CA MET A 196 32.96 14.08 -5.76
C MET A 196 34.15 13.20 -6.16
N GLY A 197 33.87 12.17 -6.96
CA GLY A 197 34.86 11.49 -7.80
C GLY A 197 34.60 11.87 -9.24
N SER A 198 35.29 12.90 -9.72
CA SER A 198 35.47 13.16 -11.15
C SER A 198 36.06 11.91 -11.80
N ILE A 199 35.40 11.36 -12.82
CA ILE A 199 36.07 10.52 -13.80
C ILE A 199 35.73 11.10 -15.17
N ALA A 200 36.76 11.67 -15.77
CA ALA A 200 36.81 12.06 -17.16
C ALA A 200 36.70 10.82 -18.07
N GLY A 201 36.04 11.01 -19.20
CA GLY A 201 36.04 10.15 -20.37
C GLY A 201 35.56 10.97 -21.55
#